data_AF-A0A3C0HSZ9-F1
#
_entry.id   AF-A0A3C0HSZ9-F1
#
_cell.length_a   1.000
_cell.length_b   1.000
_cell.length_c   1.000
_cell.angle_alpha   90.00
_cell.angle_beta   90.00
_cell.angle_gamma   90.00
#
_symmetry.space_group_name_H-M   'P 1'
#
loop_
_entity.id
_entity.type
_entity.pdbx_description
1 polymer ?
#
loop_
_entity_poly.entity_id
_entity_poly.type
_entity_poly.pdbx_seq_one_letter_code
_entity_poly.pdbx_strand_id
1 'polypeptide(L)'
;SPEQLAQAEEAIREMAAVREQVLSAPAGDVIANHAMGLFELGALHLSQQTPNFAEAGLAIDAMAALVDGLGDRLGEAVPTLQEGLQQLRMTFVQLKQQADAEG
;
A
#
# COMPACT_ATOMS: atom_id res chain seq x y z
N SER A 1 -30.56 -8.71 -24.66
CA SER A 1 -31.08 -7.66 -25.56
C SER A 1 -29.91 -6.99 -26.27
N PRO A 2 -30.13 -6.26 -27.37
CA PRO A 2 -29.09 -5.43 -27.99
C PRO A 2 -28.40 -4.48 -27.00
N GLU A 3 -29.13 -3.94 -26.02
CA GLU A 3 -28.56 -3.14 -24.93
C GLU A 3 -27.57 -3.90 -24.05
N GLN A 4 -27.87 -5.15 -23.68
CA GLN A 4 -26.95 -5.98 -22.87
C GLN A 4 -25.65 -6.29 -23.61
N LEU A 5 -25.69 -6.42 -24.94
CA LEU A 5 -24.49 -6.62 -25.76
C LEU A 5 -23.66 -5.33 -25.81
N ALA A 6 -24.28 -4.18 -26.03
CA ALA A 6 -23.59 -2.89 -26.05
C ALA A 6 -22.92 -2.56 -24.69
N GLN A 7 -23.62 -2.83 -23.57
CA GLN A 7 -23.06 -2.68 -22.23
C GLN A 7 -21.86 -3.60 -21.98
N ALA A 8 -21.93 -4.85 -22.44
CA ALA A 8 -20.80 -5.78 -22.32
C ALA A 8 -19.59 -5.32 -23.16
N GLU A 9 -19.81 -4.82 -24.38
CA GLU A 9 -18.76 -4.29 -25.25
C GLU A 9 -18.09 -3.02 -24.70
N GLU A 10 -18.87 -2.15 -24.04
CA GLU A 10 -18.35 -0.97 -23.35
C GLU A 10 -17.50 -1.35 -22.14
N ALA A 11 -17.99 -2.25 -21.28
CA ALA A 11 -17.22 -2.76 -20.14
C ALA A 11 -15.90 -3.42 -20.57
N ILE A 12 -15.90 -4.19 -21.67
CA ILE A 12 -14.67 -4.80 -22.23
C ILE A 12 -13.68 -3.72 -22.66
N ARG A 13 -14.16 -2.65 -23.32
CA ARG A 13 -13.29 -1.54 -23.75
C ARG A 13 -12.70 -0.78 -22.57
N GLU A 14 -13.49 -0.51 -21.54
CA GLU A 14 -13.00 0.14 -20.31
C GLU A 14 -11.91 -0.70 -19.63
N MET A 15 -12.13 -2.02 -19.48
CA MET A 15 -11.13 -2.91 -18.91
C MET A 15 -9.85 -2.97 -19.73
N ALA A 16 -9.96 -2.95 -21.07
CA ALA A 16 -8.81 -2.93 -21.97
C ALA A 16 -7.99 -1.64 -21.82
N ALA A 17 -8.66 -0.48 -21.74
CA ALA A 17 -8.02 0.81 -21.54
C ALA A 17 -7.29 0.89 -20.19
N VAL A 18 -7.92 0.43 -19.11
CA VAL A 18 -7.28 0.35 -17.78
C VAL A 18 -6.04 -0.56 -17.83
N ARG A 19 -6.14 -1.71 -18.51
CA ARG A 19 -5.00 -2.62 -18.66
C ARG A 19 -3.84 -1.98 -19.41
N GLU A 20 -4.12 -1.29 -20.51
CA GLU A 20 -3.08 -0.60 -21.30
C GLU A 20 -2.40 0.50 -20.48
N GLN A 21 -3.18 1.26 -19.71
CA GLN A 21 -2.64 2.25 -18.78
C GLN A 21 -1.73 1.63 -17.73
N VAL A 22 -2.12 0.52 -17.10
CA VAL A 22 -1.27 -0.18 -16.12
C VAL A 22 0.03 -0.68 -16.75
N LEU A 23 -0.03 -1.20 -17.98
CA LEU A 23 1.15 -1.68 -18.71
C LEU A 23 2.08 -0.56 -19.19
N SER A 24 1.61 0.68 -19.24
CA SER A 24 2.45 1.83 -19.63
C SER A 24 3.44 2.25 -18.56
N ALA A 25 3.22 1.87 -17.30
CA ALA A 25 4.12 2.16 -16.19
C ALA A 25 5.11 1.01 -15.97
N PRO A 26 6.40 1.29 -15.67
CA PRO A 26 7.32 0.27 -15.19
C PRO A 26 6.75 -0.46 -13.97
N ALA A 27 6.87 -1.80 -13.94
CA ALA A 27 6.33 -2.60 -12.84
C ALA A 27 6.90 -2.20 -11.47
N GLY A 28 8.15 -1.72 -11.43
CA GLY A 28 8.78 -1.19 -10.22
C GLY A 28 8.02 0.00 -9.63
N ASP A 29 7.57 0.93 -10.47
CA ASP A 29 6.82 2.12 -10.05
C ASP A 29 5.43 1.75 -9.54
N VAL A 30 4.77 0.78 -10.19
CA VAL A 30 3.47 0.27 -9.75
C VAL A 30 3.60 -0.41 -8.38
N ILE A 31 4.64 -1.22 -8.18
CA ILE A 31 4.89 -1.88 -6.88
C ILE A 31 5.30 -0.85 -5.81
N ALA A 32 6.10 0.16 -6.16
CA ALA A 32 6.45 1.25 -5.24
C ALA A 32 5.19 2.01 -4.77
N ASN A 33 4.24 2.27 -5.68
CA ASN A 33 2.95 2.83 -5.35
C ASN A 33 2.13 1.90 -4.41
N HIS A 34 2.18 0.58 -4.61
CA HIS A 34 1.55 -0.36 -3.68
C HIS A 34 2.21 -0.36 -2.28
N ALA A 35 3.54 -0.26 -2.21
CA ALA A 35 4.26 -0.11 -0.95
C ALA A 35 3.84 1.18 -0.21
N MET A 36 3.61 2.27 -0.95
CA MET A 36 3.06 3.51 -0.39
C MET A 36 1.63 3.31 0.15
N GLY A 37 0.78 2.59 -0.58
CA GLY A 37 -0.57 2.25 -0.09
C GLY A 37 -0.56 1.41 1.20
N LEU A 38 0.42 0.52 1.37
CA LEU A 38 0.59 -0.24 2.63
C LEU A 38 1.01 0.66 3.79
N PHE A 39 1.86 1.66 3.55
CA PHE A 39 2.17 2.67 4.56
C PHE A 39 0.91 3.42 5.00
N GLU A 40 0.10 3.89 4.05
CA GLU A 40 -1.14 4.63 4.34
C GLU A 40 -2.12 3.77 5.14
N LEU A 41 -2.26 2.49 4.77
CA LEU A 41 -3.10 1.54 5.49
C LEU A 41 -2.64 1.37 6.94
N GLY A 42 -1.33 1.17 7.16
CA GLY A 42 -0.77 1.06 8.51
C GLY A 42 -0.98 2.34 9.33
N ALA A 43 -0.75 3.51 8.72
CA ALA A 43 -0.96 4.80 9.35
C ALA A 43 -2.43 5.02 9.75
N LEU A 44 -3.37 4.65 8.88
CA LEU A 44 -4.81 4.75 9.13
C LEU A 44 -5.25 3.89 10.32
N HIS A 45 -4.72 2.68 10.44
CA HIS A 45 -5.01 1.80 11.59
C HIS A 45 -4.41 2.32 12.91
N LEU A 46 -3.25 2.97 12.85
CA LEU A 46 -2.63 3.61 14.00
C LEU A 46 -3.32 4.92 14.40
N SER A 47 -3.94 5.65 13.48
CA SER A 47 -4.60 6.93 13.75
C SER A 47 -6.02 6.81 14.33
N GLN A 48 -6.53 5.59 14.55
CA GLN A 48 -7.85 5.38 15.14
C GLN A 48 -7.89 5.83 16.60
N GLN A 49 -9.08 6.12 17.12
CA GLN A 49 -9.27 6.51 18.54
C GLN A 49 -8.67 5.46 19.49
N THR A 50 -8.82 4.18 19.15
CA THR A 50 -8.06 3.07 19.73
C THR A 50 -7.25 2.45 18.60
N PRO A 51 -5.91 2.60 18.60
CA PRO A 51 -5.07 2.07 17.53
C PRO A 51 -5.27 0.56 17.35
N ASN A 52 -5.46 0.11 16.11
CA ASN A 52 -5.51 -1.30 15.78
C ASN A 52 -4.12 -1.83 15.44
N PHE A 53 -3.39 -2.27 16.46
CA PHE A 53 -2.01 -2.76 16.31
C PHE A 53 -1.90 -4.06 15.49
N ALA A 54 -2.94 -4.90 15.45
CA ALA A 54 -2.88 -6.13 14.67
C ALA A 54 -2.89 -5.82 13.16
N GLU A 55 -3.84 -5.01 12.73
CA GLU A 55 -3.97 -4.60 11.32
C GLU A 55 -2.82 -3.70 10.88
N ALA A 56 -2.40 -2.75 11.74
CA ALA A 56 -1.22 -1.92 11.46
C ALA A 56 0.05 -2.77 11.32
N GLY A 57 0.22 -3.78 12.18
CA GLY A 57 1.35 -4.71 12.12
C GLY A 57 1.41 -5.47 10.80
N LEU A 58 0.28 -5.99 10.34
CA LEU A 58 0.19 -6.68 9.05
C LEU A 58 0.59 -5.78 7.87
N ALA A 59 0.13 -4.53 7.87
CA ALA A 59 0.50 -3.56 6.83
C ALA A 59 2.01 -3.23 6.86
N ILE A 60 2.59 -3.05 8.05
CA ILE A 60 4.03 -2.82 8.24
C ILE A 60 4.85 -4.02 7.73
N ASP A 61 4.45 -5.24 8.07
CA ASP A 61 5.14 -6.46 7.66
C ASP A 61 5.07 -6.65 6.14
N ALA A 62 3.92 -6.38 5.53
CA ALA A 62 3.75 -6.43 4.08
C ALA A 62 4.63 -5.38 3.37
N MET A 63 4.65 -4.15 3.88
CA MET A 63 5.50 -3.09 3.33
C MET A 63 6.99 -3.47 3.45
N ALA A 64 7.40 -4.00 4.60
CA ALA A 64 8.76 -4.47 4.82
C ALA A 64 9.16 -5.58 3.84
N ALA A 65 8.28 -6.57 3.63
CA ALA A 65 8.54 -7.65 2.68
C ALA A 65 8.78 -7.14 1.25
N LEU A 66 8.08 -6.08 0.83
CA LEU A 66 8.30 -5.44 -0.46
C LEU A 66 9.60 -4.63 -0.49
N VAL A 67 9.78 -3.72 0.46
CA VAL A 67 10.92 -2.77 0.46
C VAL A 67 12.25 -3.50 0.68
N ASP A 68 12.32 -4.36 1.69
CA ASP A 68 13.54 -5.10 2.03
C ASP A 68 13.80 -6.23 1.02
N GLY A 69 12.74 -6.88 0.51
CA GLY A 69 12.86 -8.00 -0.40
C GLY A 69 13.15 -7.63 -1.86
N LEU A 70 12.70 -6.46 -2.31
CA LEU A 70 12.89 -6.01 -3.70
C LEU A 70 14.06 -5.05 -3.86
N GLY A 71 14.38 -4.25 -2.84
CA GLY A 71 15.51 -3.31 -2.84
C GLY A 71 15.57 -2.47 -4.11
N ASP A 72 16.73 -2.42 -4.76
CA ASP A 72 17.02 -1.63 -5.97
C ASP A 72 16.03 -1.84 -7.13
N ARG A 73 15.27 -2.95 -7.15
CA ARG A 73 14.23 -3.20 -8.16
C ARG A 73 13.04 -2.23 -8.09
N LEU A 74 12.88 -1.51 -6.98
CA LEU A 74 11.89 -0.44 -6.81
C LEU A 74 12.38 0.93 -7.30
N GLY A 75 13.60 0.98 -7.86
CA GLY A 75 14.14 2.18 -8.49
C GLY A 75 14.36 3.33 -7.50
N GLU A 76 14.08 4.55 -7.95
CA GLU A 76 14.38 5.77 -7.20
C GLU A 76 13.51 5.94 -5.94
N ALA A 77 12.42 5.17 -5.81
CA ALA A 77 11.52 5.25 -4.66
C ALA A 77 12.10 4.58 -3.40
N VAL A 78 13.14 3.74 -3.52
CA VAL A 78 13.68 2.94 -2.40
C VAL A 78 13.99 3.77 -1.15
N PRO A 79 14.74 4.89 -1.22
CA PRO A 79 15.09 5.65 -0.02
C PRO A 79 13.85 6.20 0.68
N THR A 80 12.90 6.75 -0.08
CA THR A 80 11.64 7.28 0.46
C THR A 80 10.79 6.20 1.09
N LEU A 81 10.70 5.02 0.48
CA LEU A 81 9.94 3.90 1.03
C LEU A 81 10.58 3.35 2.31
N GLN A 82 11.91 3.27 2.38
CA GLN A 82 12.65 2.87 3.59
C GLN A 82 12.43 3.86 4.74
N GLU A 83 12.53 5.16 4.46
CA GLU A 83 12.24 6.22 5.43
C GLU A 83 10.79 6.14 5.94
N GLY A 84 9.83 5.98 5.04
CA GLY A 84 8.42 5.80 5.38
C GLY A 84 8.17 4.58 6.27
N LEU A 85 8.75 3.43 5.91
CA LEU A 85 8.67 2.21 6.72
C LEU A 85 9.27 2.39 8.12
N GLN A 86 10.42 3.05 8.21
CA GLN A 86 11.06 3.34 9.50
C GLN A 86 10.18 4.25 10.36
N GLN A 87 9.64 5.32 9.79
CA GLN A 87 8.74 6.23 10.49
C GLN A 87 7.49 5.50 10.99
N LEU A 88 6.88 4.66 10.15
CA LEU A 88 5.69 3.91 10.53
C LEU A 88 5.94 2.93 11.68
N ARG A 89 7.07 2.21 11.65
CA ARG A 89 7.52 1.32 12.73
C ARG A 89 7.75 2.10 14.04
N MET A 90 8.36 3.27 13.97
CA MET A 90 8.58 4.12 15.15
C MET A 90 7.25 4.57 15.77
N THR A 91 6.30 5.03 14.93
CA THR A 91 4.96 5.41 15.38
C THR A 91 4.23 4.25 16.05
N PHE A 92 4.30 3.04 15.47
CA PHE A 92 3.73 1.84 16.05
C PHE A 92 4.25 1.57 17.47
N VAL A 93 5.58 1.58 17.64
CA VAL A 93 6.21 1.30 18.94
C VAL A 93 5.85 2.37 19.98
N GLN A 94 5.87 3.64 19.59
CA GLN A 94 5.52 4.76 20.47
C GLN A 94 4.08 4.64 20.98
N LEU A 95 3.12 4.38 20.08
CA LEU A 95 1.72 4.22 20.44
C LEU A 95 1.48 2.98 21.31
N LYS A 96 2.19 1.87 21.03
CA LYS A 96 2.07 0.66 21.83
C LYS A 96 2.55 0.87 23.27
N GLN A 97 3.68 1.58 23.43
CA GLN A 97 4.19 1.94 24.75
C GLN A 97 3.24 2.86 25.53
N GLN A 98 2.55 3.79 24.84
CA GLN A 98 1.53 4.63 25.46
C GLN A 98 0.32 3.81 25.92
N ALA A 99 -0.20 2.93 25.06
CA ALA A 99 -1.32 2.06 25.39
C ALA A 99 -1.00 1.11 26.57
N ASP A 100 0.20 0.55 26.61
CA ASP A 100 0.67 -0.32 27.71
C ASP A 100 0.85 0.44 29.03
N ALA A 101 1.10 1.76 28.99
CA ALA A 101 1.24 2.61 30.18
C ALA A 101 -0.10 3.11 30.74
N GLU A 102 -1.16 3.10 29.93
CA GLU A 102 -2.51 3.52 30.31
C GLU A 102 -3.41 2.37 30.79
N GLY A 103 -3.00 1.11 30.56
CA GLY A 103 -3.69 -0.12 31.00
C GLY A 103 -3.20 -0.66 32.34
#